data_AF-A0A5P9GX85-F1
#
_entry.id   AF-A0A5P9GX85-F1
#
_cell.length_a   1.000
_cell.length_b   1.000
_cell.length_c   1.000
_cell.angle_alpha   90.00
_cell.angle_beta   90.00
_cell.angle_gamma   90.00
#
_symmetry.space_group_name_H-M   'P 1'
#
loop_
_entity.id
_entity.type
_entity.pdbx_description
1 polymer ?
#
loop_
_entity_poly.entity_id
_entity_poly.type
_entity_poly.pdbx_seq_one_letter_code
_entity_poly.pdbx_strand_id
1 'polypeptide(L)'
;MNIARFVMVAVPLGVVLIYFIMQSLTVGEAAHRDLVQDGKLMQDVRKRSFPGLYDAIETRFPKAYAEHVEEIEEIALDTDVARHDLGPALMAESDAFVADLRGENAQYLSLAGRGPLLEIQRAQLALLKDLSGSPELCGRVAKGGLTYLDRAGLGQVDRQLHGRWLAALVTAMAAGRDAPEEFRPPSADDWYNFLREWREEDGTMRPEVEAYLSSQKVDPELFCAGAVAFTRRLIADTSPSGLRILVDYTGSLAR
;
A
#
# COMPACT_ATOMS: atom_id res chain seq x y z
N MET A 1 -31.79 -17.34 -8.75
CA MET A 1 -30.64 -17.80 -9.56
C MET A 1 -30.16 -16.56 -10.30
N ASN A 2 -29.25 -15.81 -9.69
CA ASN A 2 -29.23 -14.35 -9.83
C ASN A 2 -28.04 -13.84 -10.65
N ILE A 3 -28.40 -13.13 -11.71
CA ILE A 3 -27.63 -12.30 -12.65
C ILE A 3 -26.77 -11.20 -11.95
N ALA A 4 -26.82 -11.11 -10.62
CA ALA A 4 -26.10 -10.12 -9.80
C ALA A 4 -24.57 -10.34 -9.70
N ARG A 5 -24.03 -11.47 -10.17
CA ARG A 5 -22.57 -11.71 -10.20
C ARG A 5 -21.87 -11.23 -11.48
N PHE A 6 -22.62 -10.88 -12.52
CA PHE A 6 -22.03 -10.49 -13.82
C PHE A 6 -21.98 -8.96 -14.05
N VAL A 7 -22.48 -8.15 -13.12
CA VAL A 7 -22.54 -6.68 -13.28
C VAL A 7 -21.44 -5.95 -12.49
N MET A 8 -20.57 -6.67 -11.78
CA MET A 8 -19.50 -6.09 -10.95
C MET A 8 -18.11 -6.08 -11.64
N VAL A 9 -18.08 -6.01 -12.96
CA VAL A 9 -16.84 -6.02 -13.77
C VAL A 9 -16.64 -4.73 -14.60
N ALA A 10 -17.61 -3.81 -14.64
CA ALA A 10 -17.64 -2.78 -15.70
C ALA A 10 -17.23 -1.35 -15.31
N VAL A 11 -16.82 -1.02 -14.08
CA VAL A 11 -16.53 0.39 -13.74
C VAL A 11 -15.34 0.53 -12.79
N PRO A 12 -14.13 0.79 -13.32
CA PRO A 12 -13.32 1.86 -12.73
C PRO A 12 -12.49 2.66 -13.76
N LEU A 13 -12.93 2.88 -15.01
CA LEU A 13 -12.13 3.61 -16.02
C LEU A 13 -12.11 5.15 -15.88
N GLY A 14 -13.12 5.80 -15.27
CA GLY A 14 -13.48 7.18 -15.61
C GLY A 14 -12.60 8.39 -15.21
N VAL A 15 -11.72 8.33 -14.20
CA VAL A 15 -11.08 9.57 -13.67
C VAL A 15 -9.59 9.69 -14.00
N VAL A 16 -8.85 8.58 -14.14
CA VAL A 16 -7.58 8.63 -14.90
C VAL A 16 -7.89 9.04 -16.34
N LEU A 17 -9.05 8.64 -16.88
CA LEU A 17 -9.50 9.02 -18.22
C LEU A 17 -9.49 10.53 -18.49
N ILE A 18 -9.82 11.43 -17.54
CA ILE A 18 -9.94 12.86 -17.87
C ILE A 18 -8.56 13.55 -17.94
N TYR A 19 -7.63 13.18 -17.04
CA TYR A 19 -6.24 13.67 -17.11
C TYR A 19 -5.46 12.97 -18.24
N PHE A 20 -5.78 11.70 -18.54
CA PHE A 20 -5.21 10.95 -19.65
C PHE A 20 -5.81 11.32 -21.00
N ILE A 21 -7.09 11.67 -21.14
CA ILE A 21 -7.64 12.19 -22.40
C ILE A 21 -6.83 13.44 -22.78
N MET A 22 -6.47 14.30 -21.83
CA MET A 22 -5.60 15.44 -22.14
C MET A 22 -4.15 15.06 -22.48
N GLN A 23 -3.58 13.98 -21.95
CA GLN A 23 -2.20 13.54 -22.28
C GLN A 23 -2.12 12.59 -23.49
N SER A 24 -3.07 11.69 -23.71
CA SER A 24 -3.18 10.79 -24.85
C SER A 24 -3.53 11.55 -26.14
N LEU A 25 -4.19 12.71 -26.03
CA LEU A 25 -4.33 13.68 -27.12
C LEU A 25 -2.99 14.33 -27.52
N THR A 26 -1.97 14.28 -26.67
CA THR A 26 -0.65 14.91 -26.94
C THR A 26 0.47 13.93 -27.28
N VAL A 27 0.32 12.63 -27.03
CA VAL A 27 1.40 11.64 -27.23
C VAL A 27 1.02 10.66 -28.36
N GLY A 28 1.80 10.71 -29.44
CA GLY A 28 1.72 9.89 -30.66
C GLY A 28 1.81 8.38 -30.41
N GLU A 29 1.20 7.58 -31.27
CA GLU A 29 1.51 6.13 -31.43
C GLU A 29 3.01 5.91 -31.70
N ALA A 30 3.62 6.88 -32.43
CA ALA A 30 5.05 6.98 -32.60
C ALA A 30 5.77 7.06 -31.26
N ALA A 31 5.28 7.85 -30.30
CA ALA A 31 6.00 8.06 -29.05
C ALA A 31 6.06 6.82 -28.15
N HIS A 32 5.11 5.88 -28.16
CA HIS A 32 5.23 4.66 -27.32
C HIS A 32 6.11 3.60 -27.97
N ARG A 33 6.04 3.41 -29.29
CA ARG A 33 7.02 2.58 -30.02
C ARG A 33 8.42 3.18 -29.96
N ASP A 34 8.55 4.49 -30.08
CA ASP A 34 9.82 5.20 -29.91
C ASP A 34 10.32 5.07 -28.47
N LEU A 35 9.45 5.07 -27.46
CA LEU A 35 9.84 4.83 -26.06
C LEU A 35 10.29 3.38 -25.82
N VAL A 36 9.70 2.39 -26.49
CA VAL A 36 10.18 0.99 -26.46
C VAL A 36 11.56 0.91 -27.13
N GLN A 37 11.70 1.47 -28.34
CA GLN A 37 12.96 1.47 -29.10
C GLN A 37 14.09 2.24 -28.40
N ASP A 38 13.75 3.32 -27.69
CA ASP A 38 14.68 4.12 -26.89
C ASP A 38 14.98 3.52 -25.50
N GLY A 39 14.31 2.43 -25.10
CA GLY A 39 14.42 1.82 -23.77
C GLY A 39 13.92 2.71 -22.63
N LYS A 40 13.00 3.64 -22.92
CA LYS A 40 12.46 4.64 -21.97
C LYS A 40 11.03 4.35 -21.51
N LEU A 41 10.35 3.36 -22.08
CA LEU A 41 8.97 3.00 -21.72
C LEU A 41 8.82 2.78 -20.21
N MET A 42 9.67 1.94 -19.62
CA MET A 42 9.62 1.68 -18.18
C MET A 42 9.99 2.89 -17.34
N GLN A 43 10.80 3.83 -17.83
CA GLN A 43 11.05 5.08 -17.10
C GLN A 43 9.79 5.95 -17.02
N ASP A 44 8.99 5.96 -18.08
CA ASP A 44 7.71 6.68 -18.12
C ASP A 44 6.66 5.99 -17.25
N VAL A 45 6.54 4.66 -17.32
CA VAL A 45 5.69 3.86 -16.41
C VAL A 45 6.08 4.10 -14.95
N ARG A 46 7.37 4.02 -14.58
CA ARG A 46 7.86 4.28 -13.22
C ARG A 46 7.51 5.68 -12.71
N LYS A 47 7.66 6.71 -13.55
CA LYS A 47 7.27 8.09 -13.22
C LYS A 47 5.76 8.23 -12.99
N ARG A 48 4.97 7.47 -13.75
CA ARG A 48 3.51 7.51 -13.73
C ARG A 48 2.88 6.59 -12.69
N SER A 49 3.62 5.66 -12.12
CA SER A 49 3.21 4.80 -11.01
C SER A 49 3.80 5.32 -9.68
N PHE A 50 4.82 4.65 -9.15
CA PHE A 50 5.56 5.07 -7.95
C PHE A 50 7.05 4.74 -8.13
N PRO A 51 7.94 5.73 -8.30
CA PRO A 51 9.34 5.48 -8.62
C PRO A 51 10.04 4.54 -7.62
N GLY A 52 9.88 4.79 -6.32
CA GLY A 52 10.50 3.97 -5.28
C GLY A 52 9.92 2.55 -5.13
N LEU A 53 8.73 2.28 -5.65
CA LEU A 53 8.14 0.94 -5.63
C LEU A 53 8.84 0.03 -6.65
N TYR A 54 8.97 0.49 -7.89
CA TYR A 54 9.59 -0.31 -8.95
C TYR A 54 11.08 -0.54 -8.71
N ASP A 55 11.78 0.42 -8.10
CA ASP A 55 13.17 0.21 -7.68
C ASP A 55 13.28 -0.90 -6.62
N ALA A 56 12.32 -0.96 -5.68
CA ALA A 56 12.25 -2.03 -4.69
C ALA A 56 11.90 -3.39 -5.35
N ILE A 57 10.96 -3.41 -6.29
CA ILE A 57 10.57 -4.63 -7.02
C ILE A 57 11.73 -5.14 -7.88
N GLU A 58 12.38 -4.29 -8.68
CA GLU A 58 13.54 -4.64 -9.50
C GLU A 58 14.67 -5.24 -8.64
N THR A 59 14.93 -4.65 -7.47
CA THR A 59 15.98 -5.13 -6.57
C THR A 59 15.63 -6.47 -5.91
N ARG A 60 14.37 -6.68 -5.52
CA ARG A 60 13.95 -7.80 -4.65
C ARG A 60 13.27 -8.96 -5.38
N PHE A 61 12.74 -8.68 -6.56
CA PHE A 61 12.02 -9.60 -7.44
C PHE A 61 12.47 -9.39 -8.90
N PRO A 62 13.78 -9.48 -9.19
CA PRO A 62 14.32 -9.13 -10.50
C PRO A 62 13.73 -9.96 -11.66
N LYS A 63 13.37 -11.23 -11.40
CA LYS A 63 12.74 -12.09 -12.41
C LYS A 63 11.32 -11.64 -12.75
N ALA A 64 10.46 -11.49 -11.74
CA ALA A 64 9.09 -11.01 -11.92
C ALA A 64 9.08 -9.58 -12.50
N TYR A 65 10.05 -8.75 -12.13
CA TYR A 65 10.23 -7.43 -12.74
C TYR A 65 10.55 -7.55 -14.24
N ALA A 66 11.49 -8.41 -14.63
CA ALA A 66 11.84 -8.60 -16.04
C ALA A 66 10.66 -9.13 -16.87
N GLU A 67 9.92 -10.11 -16.36
CA GLU A 67 8.69 -10.62 -16.97
C GLU A 67 7.66 -9.50 -17.16
N HIS A 68 7.44 -8.67 -16.14
CA HIS A 68 6.55 -7.51 -16.24
C HIS A 68 7.00 -6.47 -17.27
N VAL A 69 8.31 -6.25 -17.43
CA VAL A 69 8.82 -5.35 -18.48
C VAL A 69 8.48 -5.90 -19.86
N GLU A 70 8.64 -7.21 -20.08
CA GLU A 70 8.29 -7.87 -21.34
C GLU A 70 6.78 -7.74 -21.64
N GLU A 71 5.92 -7.95 -20.64
CA GLU A 71 4.46 -7.79 -20.77
C GLU A 71 4.05 -6.34 -21.11
N ILE A 72 4.69 -5.36 -20.46
CA ILE A 72 4.47 -3.93 -20.74
C ILE A 72 4.92 -3.56 -22.16
N GLU A 73 6.03 -4.13 -22.63
CA GLU A 73 6.51 -3.93 -24.00
C GLU A 73 5.59 -4.60 -25.03
N GLU A 74 5.05 -5.79 -24.75
CA GLU A 74 4.08 -6.48 -25.62
C GLU A 74 2.82 -5.63 -25.79
N ILE A 75 2.24 -5.14 -24.69
CA ILE A 75 1.07 -4.24 -24.74
C ILE A 75 1.40 -2.96 -25.52
N ALA A 76 2.58 -2.37 -25.31
CA ALA A 76 3.00 -1.15 -26.01
C ALA A 76 3.18 -1.33 -27.53
N LEU A 77 3.47 -2.55 -27.98
CA LEU A 77 3.66 -2.89 -29.38
C LEU A 77 2.39 -3.43 -30.06
N ASP A 78 1.38 -3.81 -29.28
CA ASP A 78 0.11 -4.36 -29.77
C ASP A 78 -0.63 -3.35 -30.68
N THR A 79 -0.89 -3.77 -31.91
CA THR A 79 -1.62 -2.99 -32.92
C THR A 79 -3.14 -3.08 -32.77
N ASP A 80 -3.63 -4.04 -32.00
CA ASP A 80 -5.06 -4.31 -31.82
C ASP A 80 -5.65 -3.47 -30.68
N VAL A 81 -4.81 -2.93 -29.77
CA VAL A 81 -5.23 -1.97 -28.75
C VAL A 81 -5.39 -0.59 -29.38
N ALA A 82 -6.60 -0.03 -29.30
CA ALA A 82 -6.85 1.30 -29.79
C ALA A 82 -5.98 2.33 -29.05
N ARG A 83 -5.38 3.26 -29.78
CA ARG A 83 -4.39 4.22 -29.25
C ARG A 83 -4.81 4.98 -27.99
N HIS A 84 -6.10 5.27 -27.84
CA HIS A 84 -6.63 5.98 -26.67
C HIS A 84 -6.69 5.10 -25.41
N ASP A 85 -6.67 3.78 -25.58
CA ASP A 85 -6.77 2.78 -24.52
C ASP A 85 -5.40 2.25 -24.07
N LEU A 86 -4.33 2.54 -24.83
CA LEU A 86 -2.99 2.03 -24.53
C LEU A 86 -2.45 2.48 -23.17
N GLY A 87 -2.56 3.77 -22.84
CA GLY A 87 -2.16 4.30 -21.54
C GLY A 87 -2.90 3.64 -20.36
N PRO A 88 -4.25 3.59 -20.39
CA PRO A 88 -5.04 2.82 -19.43
C PRO A 88 -4.66 1.34 -19.32
N ALA A 89 -4.40 0.65 -20.44
CA ALA A 89 -4.01 -0.76 -20.46
C ALA A 89 -2.67 -0.98 -19.74
N LEU A 90 -1.65 -0.17 -20.05
CA LEU A 90 -0.34 -0.24 -19.40
C LEU A 90 -0.40 -0.02 -17.87
N MET A 91 -1.28 0.88 -17.42
CA MET A 91 -1.47 1.12 -15.99
C MET A 91 -2.26 -0.01 -15.32
N ALA A 92 -3.27 -0.56 -16.00
CA ALA A 92 -4.01 -1.70 -15.48
C ALA A 92 -3.10 -2.92 -15.29
N GLU A 93 -2.22 -3.18 -16.25
CA GLU A 93 -1.20 -4.23 -16.15
C GLU A 93 -0.24 -3.97 -14.98
N SER A 94 0.27 -2.74 -14.88
CA SER A 94 1.14 -2.32 -13.77
C SER A 94 0.48 -2.51 -12.39
N ASP A 95 -0.79 -2.14 -12.24
CA ASP A 95 -1.54 -2.29 -11.00
C ASP A 95 -1.80 -3.78 -10.68
N ALA A 96 -2.12 -4.58 -11.70
CA ALA A 96 -2.33 -6.03 -11.57
C ALA A 96 -1.06 -6.75 -11.13
N PHE A 97 0.06 -6.49 -11.81
CA PHE A 97 1.37 -7.02 -11.45
C PHE A 97 1.74 -6.74 -9.98
N VAL A 98 1.57 -5.49 -9.52
CA VAL A 98 1.86 -5.14 -8.12
C VAL A 98 0.92 -5.85 -7.15
N ALA A 99 -0.37 -5.98 -7.50
CA ALA A 99 -1.35 -6.68 -6.68
C ALA A 99 -1.03 -8.18 -6.57
N ASP A 100 -0.69 -8.83 -7.68
CA ASP A 100 -0.36 -10.25 -7.74
C ASP A 100 0.95 -10.53 -7.01
N LEU A 101 1.99 -9.73 -7.24
CA LEU A 101 3.26 -9.83 -6.51
C LEU A 101 3.03 -9.73 -4.99
N ARG A 102 2.15 -8.83 -4.54
CA ARG A 102 1.77 -8.72 -3.13
C ARG A 102 0.99 -9.93 -2.66
N GLY A 103 0.01 -10.39 -3.43
CA GLY A 103 -0.81 -11.54 -3.09
C GLY A 103 0.01 -12.82 -2.90
N GLU A 104 0.92 -13.09 -3.84
CA GLU A 104 1.79 -14.27 -3.83
C GLU A 104 2.82 -14.27 -2.70
N ASN A 105 3.21 -13.09 -2.21
CA ASN A 105 4.26 -12.94 -1.21
C ASN A 105 3.72 -12.51 0.16
N ALA A 106 2.41 -12.31 0.31
CA ALA A 106 1.79 -11.83 1.54
C ALA A 106 2.09 -12.71 2.75
N GLN A 107 2.17 -14.04 2.57
CA GLN A 107 2.48 -14.97 3.67
C GLN A 107 3.89 -14.76 4.27
N TYR A 108 4.82 -14.17 3.52
CA TYR A 108 6.18 -13.92 4.01
C TYR A 108 6.26 -12.71 4.92
N LEU A 109 5.24 -11.85 4.95
CA LEU A 109 5.29 -10.63 5.74
C LEU A 109 5.42 -10.92 7.24
N SER A 110 4.73 -11.94 7.76
CA SER A 110 4.85 -12.33 9.18
C SER A 110 6.19 -12.97 9.53
N LEU A 111 7.02 -13.29 8.54
CA LEU A 111 8.35 -13.84 8.70
C LEU A 111 9.44 -12.78 8.53
N ALA A 112 9.08 -11.54 8.22
CA ALA A 112 10.04 -10.46 8.07
C ALA A 112 10.63 -10.07 9.43
N GLY A 113 11.94 -9.80 9.46
CA GLY A 113 12.61 -9.30 10.65
C GLY A 113 12.07 -7.94 11.11
N ARG A 114 12.45 -7.53 12.33
CA ARG A 114 11.98 -6.29 12.96
C ARG A 114 12.17 -5.05 12.09
N GLY A 115 13.33 -4.92 11.44
CA GLY A 115 13.68 -3.73 10.64
C GLY A 115 12.67 -3.41 9.54
N PRO A 116 12.44 -4.33 8.59
CA PRO A 116 11.44 -4.16 7.54
C PRO A 116 10.01 -3.92 8.06
N LEU A 117 9.60 -4.62 9.14
CA LEU A 117 8.28 -4.40 9.76
C LEU A 117 8.13 -2.97 10.32
N LEU A 118 9.18 -2.44 10.96
CA LEU A 118 9.19 -1.07 11.45
C LEU A 118 9.11 -0.04 10.30
N GLU A 119 9.72 -0.31 9.14
CA GLU A 119 9.62 0.59 7.99
C GLU A 119 8.18 0.68 7.45
N ILE A 120 7.43 -0.43 7.46
CA ILE A 120 5.99 -0.40 7.12
C ILE A 120 5.24 0.50 8.09
N GLN A 121 5.45 0.32 9.40
CA GLN A 121 4.78 1.13 10.41
C GLN A 121 5.18 2.61 10.33
N ARG A 122 6.44 2.93 10.00
CA ARG A 122 6.90 4.30 9.78
C ARG A 122 6.27 4.93 8.55
N ALA A 123 6.14 4.19 7.46
CA ALA A 123 5.45 4.64 6.26
C ALA A 123 3.95 4.85 6.52
N GLN A 124 3.31 3.94 7.26
CA GLN A 124 1.92 4.09 7.69
C GLN A 124 1.73 5.30 8.61
N LEU A 125 2.63 5.52 9.56
CA LEU A 125 2.57 6.71 10.42
C LEU A 125 2.67 8.01 9.62
N ALA A 126 3.51 8.04 8.57
CA ALA A 126 3.60 9.20 7.68
C ALA A 126 2.27 9.43 6.93
N LEU A 127 1.66 8.37 6.39
CA LEU A 127 0.33 8.42 5.77
C LEU A 127 -0.74 8.93 6.74
N LEU A 128 -0.83 8.37 7.95
CA LEU A 128 -1.85 8.76 8.92
C LEU A 128 -1.70 10.24 9.36
N LYS A 129 -0.46 10.73 9.48
CA LYS A 129 -0.20 12.14 9.79
C LYS A 129 -0.60 13.06 8.64
N ASP A 130 -0.27 12.70 7.40
CA ASP A 130 -0.65 13.47 6.22
C ASP A 130 -2.18 13.57 6.10
N LEU A 131 -2.85 12.45 6.34
CA LEU A 131 -4.31 12.36 6.30
C LEU A 131 -5.01 12.97 7.52
N SER A 132 -4.30 13.46 8.53
CA SER A 132 -4.91 14.02 9.74
C SER A 132 -5.77 15.25 9.47
N GLY A 133 -5.50 16.00 8.38
CA GLY A 133 -6.36 17.07 7.90
C GLY A 133 -7.68 16.61 7.25
N SER A 134 -7.81 15.30 7.00
CA SER A 134 -9.00 14.64 6.44
C SER A 134 -9.40 13.44 7.31
N PRO A 135 -9.99 13.67 8.50
CA PRO A 135 -10.16 12.65 9.55
C PRO A 135 -10.91 11.39 9.12
N GLU A 136 -11.92 11.53 8.26
CA GLU A 136 -12.65 10.38 7.69
C GLU A 136 -11.76 9.50 6.80
N LEU A 137 -10.89 10.12 6.01
CA LEU A 137 -9.96 9.42 5.14
C LEU A 137 -8.87 8.75 5.97
N CYS A 138 -8.32 9.46 6.96
CA CYS A 138 -7.39 8.91 7.94
C CYS A 138 -7.99 7.69 8.67
N GLY A 139 -9.23 7.79 9.16
CA GLY A 139 -9.90 6.71 9.88
C GLY A 139 -10.10 5.44 9.03
N ARG A 140 -10.41 5.61 7.73
CA ARG A 140 -10.46 4.47 6.79
C ARG A 140 -9.10 3.80 6.63
N VAL A 141 -8.04 4.59 6.45
CA VAL A 141 -6.66 4.07 6.33
C VAL A 141 -6.17 3.45 7.64
N ALA A 142 -6.51 4.03 8.79
CA ALA A 142 -6.16 3.50 10.10
C ALA A 142 -6.80 2.12 10.36
N LYS A 143 -8.01 1.88 9.82
CA LYS A 143 -8.74 0.63 10.05
C LYS A 143 -8.18 -0.55 9.26
N GLY A 144 -7.75 -0.34 8.02
CA GLY A 144 -7.35 -1.45 7.16
C GLY A 144 -6.38 -1.07 6.05
N GLY A 145 -5.61 0.00 6.24
CA GLY A 145 -4.65 0.46 5.25
C GLY A 145 -5.30 1.06 4.01
N LEU A 146 -4.51 1.18 2.94
CA LEU A 146 -4.95 1.81 1.69
C LEU A 146 -5.95 0.96 0.90
N THR A 147 -6.10 -0.34 1.21
CA THR A 147 -7.08 -1.24 0.56
C THR A 147 -8.53 -0.89 0.92
N TYR A 148 -8.74 -0.16 2.01
CA TYR A 148 -10.06 0.33 2.45
C TYR A 148 -10.50 1.62 1.75
N LEU A 149 -9.68 2.15 0.85
CA LEU A 149 -10.00 3.32 0.05
C LEU A 149 -10.51 2.89 -1.31
N ASP A 150 -11.60 3.53 -1.72
CA ASP A 150 -11.99 3.55 -3.12
C ASP A 150 -11.03 4.46 -3.91
N ARG A 151 -11.18 4.50 -5.23
CA ARG A 151 -10.33 5.33 -6.10
C ARG A 151 -10.37 6.81 -5.71
N ALA A 152 -11.55 7.32 -5.35
CA ALA A 152 -11.70 8.71 -4.94
C ALA A 152 -10.92 9.00 -3.64
N GLY A 153 -10.89 8.05 -2.70
CA GLY A 153 -10.04 8.10 -1.51
C GLY A 153 -8.56 8.00 -1.85
N LEU A 154 -8.14 7.04 -2.70
CA LEU A 154 -6.74 6.89 -3.11
C LEU A 154 -6.20 8.12 -3.84
N GLY A 155 -7.03 8.81 -4.63
CA GLY A 155 -6.67 10.06 -5.31
C GLY A 155 -6.42 11.23 -4.38
N GLN A 156 -6.83 11.14 -3.11
CA GLN A 156 -6.57 12.14 -2.07
C GLN A 156 -5.34 11.82 -1.22
N VAL A 157 -4.72 10.65 -1.40
CA VAL A 157 -3.50 10.26 -0.69
C VAL A 157 -2.30 10.79 -1.45
N ASP A 158 -1.33 11.37 -0.74
CA ASP A 158 -0.07 11.77 -1.35
C ASP A 158 0.62 10.57 -2.04
N ARG A 159 0.96 10.76 -3.32
CA ARG A 159 1.49 9.68 -4.16
C ARG A 159 2.85 9.19 -3.67
N GLN A 160 3.69 10.06 -3.11
CA GLN A 160 5.00 9.66 -2.60
C GLN A 160 4.85 8.83 -1.33
N LEU A 161 3.93 9.21 -0.44
CA LEU A 161 3.64 8.45 0.78
C LEU A 161 3.01 7.09 0.46
N HIS A 162 2.10 7.03 -0.50
CA HIS A 162 1.54 5.76 -0.99
C HIS A 162 2.65 4.85 -1.56
N GLY A 163 3.46 5.38 -2.47
CA GLY A 163 4.58 4.63 -3.07
C GLY A 163 5.57 4.13 -2.03
N ARG A 164 5.91 4.95 -1.02
CA ARG A 164 6.79 4.56 0.09
C ARG A 164 6.21 3.41 0.91
N TRP A 165 4.91 3.44 1.20
CA TRP A 165 4.27 2.36 1.95
C TRP A 165 4.25 1.04 1.16
N LEU A 166 3.92 1.08 -0.13
CA LEU A 166 3.99 -0.09 -1.00
C LEU A 166 5.42 -0.65 -1.11
N ALA A 167 6.42 0.22 -1.28
CA ALA A 167 7.83 -0.19 -1.35
C ALA A 167 8.29 -0.87 -0.05
N ALA A 168 7.85 -0.36 1.11
CA ALA A 168 8.13 -0.96 2.40
C ALA A 168 7.50 -2.35 2.54
N LEU A 169 6.25 -2.53 2.07
CA LEU A 169 5.58 -3.83 2.05
C LEU A 169 6.35 -4.84 1.18
N VAL A 170 6.65 -4.49 -0.07
CA VAL A 170 7.40 -5.35 -1.01
C VAL A 170 8.76 -5.73 -0.43
N THR A 171 9.47 -4.77 0.17
CA THR A 171 10.77 -5.01 0.80
C THR A 171 10.66 -5.96 1.99
N ALA A 172 9.62 -5.82 2.83
CA ALA A 172 9.41 -6.69 3.97
C ALA A 172 9.01 -8.12 3.57
N MET A 173 8.14 -8.26 2.57
CA MET A 173 7.78 -9.57 2.02
C MET A 173 9.02 -10.29 1.46
N ALA A 174 9.86 -9.59 0.70
CA ALA A 174 11.12 -10.15 0.22
C ALA A 174 12.06 -10.53 1.38
N ALA A 175 12.19 -9.68 2.39
CA ALA A 175 13.01 -9.98 3.56
C ALA A 175 12.54 -11.24 4.30
N GLY A 176 11.22 -11.41 4.49
CA GLY A 176 10.67 -12.62 5.11
C GLY A 176 10.78 -13.88 4.25
N ARG A 177 10.80 -13.73 2.91
CA ARG A 177 11.08 -14.85 1.99
C ARG A 177 12.54 -15.28 2.05
N ASP A 178 13.45 -14.31 2.00
CA ASP A 178 14.89 -14.55 1.83
C ASP A 178 15.60 -14.88 3.16
N ALA A 179 15.11 -14.32 4.26
CA ALA A 179 15.65 -14.50 5.61
C ALA A 179 14.50 -14.58 6.63
N PRO A 180 13.73 -15.69 6.65
CA PRO A 180 12.58 -15.83 7.53
C PRO A 180 13.00 -15.84 9.01
N GLU A 181 12.32 -15.03 9.81
CA GLU A 181 12.38 -15.04 11.27
C GLU A 181 11.06 -15.58 11.83
N GLU A 182 11.15 -16.58 12.71
CA GLU A 182 9.97 -17.14 13.36
C GLU A 182 9.66 -16.38 14.66
N PHE A 183 8.42 -15.91 14.76
CA PHE A 183 7.90 -15.25 15.95
C PHE A 183 6.80 -16.09 16.58
N ARG A 184 6.81 -16.20 17.91
CA ARG A 184 5.62 -16.67 18.61
C ARG A 184 4.51 -15.63 18.47
N PRO A 185 3.24 -16.04 18.35
CA PRO A 185 2.13 -15.10 18.45
C PRO A 185 2.16 -14.31 19.76
N PRO A 186 1.69 -13.06 19.79
CA PRO A 186 1.56 -12.32 21.04
C PRO A 186 0.55 -13.02 21.96
N SER A 187 0.87 -13.11 23.24
CA SER A 187 -0.06 -13.60 24.25
C SER A 187 -1.12 -12.54 24.60
N ALA A 188 -2.18 -12.93 25.31
CA ALA A 188 -3.12 -11.97 25.88
C ALA A 188 -2.43 -10.98 26.84
N ASP A 189 -1.44 -11.46 27.60
CA ASP A 189 -0.65 -10.62 28.52
C ASP A 189 0.25 -9.63 27.79
N ASP A 190 0.78 -10.00 26.61
CA ASP A 190 1.54 -9.08 25.76
C ASP A 190 0.67 -7.89 25.35
N TRP A 191 -0.53 -8.17 24.82
CA TRP A 191 -1.49 -7.15 24.44
C TRP A 191 -1.98 -6.34 25.64
N TYR A 192 -2.27 -6.99 26.76
CA TYR A 192 -2.70 -6.31 27.99
C TYR A 192 -1.64 -5.33 28.48
N ASN A 193 -0.38 -5.74 28.58
CA ASN A 193 0.71 -4.88 29.04
C ASN A 193 0.98 -3.73 28.07
N PHE A 194 1.04 -4.02 26.76
CA PHE A 194 1.21 -2.99 25.74
C PHE A 194 0.12 -1.92 25.82
N LEU A 195 -1.15 -2.33 25.90
CA LEU A 195 -2.28 -1.42 25.98
C LEU A 195 -2.35 -0.69 27.31
N ARG A 196 -2.03 -1.36 28.43
CA ARG A 196 -1.97 -0.73 29.75
C ARG A 196 -0.93 0.37 29.77
N GLU A 197 0.28 0.10 29.32
CA GLU A 197 1.37 1.09 29.25
C GLU A 197 1.02 2.26 28.31
N TRP A 198 0.33 1.99 27.20
CA TRP A 198 -0.12 3.04 26.29
C TRP A 198 -1.18 3.96 26.92
N ARG A 199 -2.07 3.41 27.76
CA ARG A 199 -3.07 4.19 28.52
C ARG A 199 -2.45 4.97 29.67
N GLU A 200 -1.46 4.40 30.34
CA GLU A 200 -0.86 4.91 31.57
C GLU A 200 0.33 5.86 31.35
N GLU A 201 0.72 6.16 30.10
CA GLU A 201 1.85 7.04 29.77
C GLU A 201 1.79 8.40 30.51
N ASP A 202 0.57 8.89 30.82
CA ASP A 202 0.32 10.08 31.64
C ASP A 202 -0.63 9.83 32.85
N GLY A 203 -0.93 8.58 33.20
CA GLY A 203 -1.81 8.20 34.32
C GLY A 203 -3.31 8.51 34.12
N THR A 204 -3.72 9.08 32.99
CA THR A 204 -5.13 9.34 32.62
C THR A 204 -5.44 8.83 31.22
N MET A 205 -6.63 8.22 31.06
CA MET A 205 -7.10 7.79 29.74
C MET A 205 -7.30 8.99 28.83
N ARG A 206 -6.48 9.10 27.78
CA ARG A 206 -6.60 10.17 26.80
C ARG A 206 -7.78 9.89 25.84
N PRO A 207 -8.58 10.90 25.47
CA PRO A 207 -9.76 10.71 24.60
C PRO A 207 -9.48 10.00 23.28
N GLU A 208 -8.34 10.29 22.65
CA GLU A 208 -7.94 9.67 21.38
C GLU A 208 -7.61 8.17 21.52
N VAL A 209 -7.03 7.78 22.67
CA VAL A 209 -6.75 6.37 22.99
C VAL A 209 -8.06 5.63 23.21
N GLU A 210 -9.04 6.26 23.87
CA GLU A 210 -10.35 5.68 24.11
C GLU A 210 -11.14 5.52 22.81
N ALA A 211 -11.15 6.54 21.95
CA ALA A 211 -11.81 6.51 20.65
C ALA A 211 -11.26 5.37 19.77
N TYR A 212 -9.93 5.21 19.72
CA TYR A 212 -9.31 4.13 18.95
C TYR A 212 -9.63 2.74 19.51
N LEU A 213 -9.49 2.55 20.82
CA LEU A 213 -9.70 1.23 21.45
C LEU A 213 -11.16 0.79 21.47
N SER A 214 -12.09 1.72 21.63
CA SER A 214 -13.52 1.43 21.58
C SER A 214 -14.03 1.21 20.15
N SER A 215 -13.18 1.41 19.14
CA SER A 215 -13.59 1.47 17.72
C SER A 215 -14.77 2.42 17.50
N GLN A 216 -14.93 3.43 18.37
CA GLN A 216 -16.03 4.38 18.28
C GLN A 216 -15.80 5.31 17.09
N LYS A 217 -16.70 5.20 16.11
CA LYS A 217 -16.69 6.01 14.89
C LYS A 217 -17.38 7.37 15.06
N VAL A 218 -17.78 7.71 16.28
CA VAL A 218 -18.57 8.92 16.55
C VAL A 218 -17.71 10.17 16.31
N ASP A 219 -16.39 10.07 16.51
CA ASP A 219 -15.44 11.14 16.27
C ASP A 219 -14.24 10.65 15.42
N PRO A 220 -14.27 10.88 14.10
CA PRO A 220 -13.17 10.53 13.19
C PRO A 220 -11.83 11.22 13.51
N GLU A 221 -11.86 12.42 14.12
CA GLU A 221 -10.65 13.15 14.50
C GLU A 221 -9.94 12.43 15.65
N LEU A 222 -10.67 12.11 16.71
CA LEU A 222 -10.13 11.38 17.86
C LEU A 222 -9.66 9.97 17.45
N PHE A 223 -10.40 9.28 16.58
CA PHE A 223 -10.00 7.97 16.08
C PHE A 223 -8.69 8.05 15.28
N CYS A 224 -8.55 9.02 14.37
CA CYS A 224 -7.32 9.24 13.61
C CYS A 224 -6.13 9.58 14.53
N ALA A 225 -6.33 10.49 15.48
CA ALA A 225 -5.30 10.86 16.46
C ALA A 225 -4.86 9.64 17.30
N GLY A 226 -5.80 8.79 17.69
CA GLY A 226 -5.54 7.56 18.42
C GLY A 226 -4.76 6.54 17.59
N ALA A 227 -5.07 6.39 16.30
CA ALA A 227 -4.32 5.55 15.38
C ALA A 227 -2.86 6.02 15.21
N VAL A 228 -2.65 7.34 15.04
CA VAL A 228 -1.31 7.94 14.99
C VAL A 228 -0.53 7.67 16.29
N ALA A 229 -1.18 7.81 17.44
CA ALA A 229 -0.58 7.54 18.74
C ALA A 229 -0.24 6.05 18.93
N PHE A 230 -1.14 5.16 18.52
CA PHE A 230 -0.93 3.70 18.55
C PHE A 230 0.27 3.30 17.70
N THR A 231 0.35 3.75 16.44
CA THR A 231 1.48 3.43 15.55
C THR A 231 2.79 3.99 16.09
N ARG A 232 2.80 5.20 16.68
CA ARG A 232 3.99 5.75 17.36
C ARG A 232 4.46 4.85 18.49
N ARG A 233 3.55 4.40 19.35
CA ARG A 233 3.85 3.50 20.46
C ARG A 233 4.40 2.16 19.96
N LEU A 234 3.77 1.59 18.93
CA LEU A 234 4.21 0.35 18.30
C LEU A 234 5.63 0.44 17.74
N ILE A 235 5.98 1.56 17.10
CA ILE A 235 7.33 1.82 16.60
C ILE A 235 8.35 1.96 17.74
N ALA A 236 7.95 2.60 18.84
CA ALA A 236 8.81 2.88 20.00
C ALA A 236 9.08 1.65 20.88
N ASP A 237 8.18 0.67 20.89
CA ASP A 237 8.31 -0.53 21.73
C ASP A 237 9.39 -1.49 21.19
N THR A 238 10.52 -1.56 21.89
CA THR A 238 11.66 -2.43 21.59
C THR A 238 11.65 -3.75 22.36
N SER A 239 10.62 -4.02 23.16
CA SER A 239 10.53 -5.24 23.94
C SER A 239 10.28 -6.47 23.04
N PRO A 240 10.61 -7.69 23.52
CA PRO A 240 10.24 -8.91 22.82
C PRO A 240 8.73 -9.07 22.62
N SER A 241 7.91 -8.58 23.55
CA SER A 241 6.45 -8.55 23.45
C SER A 241 5.98 -7.59 22.37
N GLY A 242 6.52 -6.37 22.34
CA GLY A 242 6.25 -5.38 21.30
C GLY A 242 6.62 -5.86 19.90
N LEU A 243 7.68 -6.65 19.75
CA LEU A 243 8.01 -7.29 18.46
C LEU A 243 6.95 -8.29 18.01
N ARG A 244 6.43 -9.13 18.92
CA ARG A 244 5.33 -10.07 18.57
C ARG A 244 4.06 -9.33 18.16
N ILE A 245 3.74 -8.24 18.86
CA ILE A 245 2.61 -7.36 18.53
C ILE A 245 2.84 -6.67 17.18
N LEU A 246 4.05 -6.19 16.90
CA LEU A 246 4.41 -5.57 15.62
C LEU A 246 4.19 -6.54 14.45
N VAL A 247 4.63 -7.79 14.60
CA VAL A 247 4.44 -8.84 13.59
C VAL A 247 2.97 -9.12 13.36
N ASP A 248 2.21 -9.36 14.44
CA ASP A 248 0.78 -9.66 14.39
C ASP A 248 -0.04 -8.52 13.77
N TYR A 249 0.18 -7.29 14.25
CA TYR A 249 -0.50 -6.09 13.77
C TYR A 249 -0.17 -5.80 12.30
N THR A 250 1.11 -5.86 11.91
CA THR A 250 1.53 -5.62 10.52
C THR A 250 0.99 -6.69 9.57
N GLY A 251 0.99 -7.96 10.01
CA GLY A 251 0.40 -9.07 9.26
C GLY A 251 -1.11 -8.89 9.01
N SER A 252 -1.82 -8.26 9.95
CA SER A 252 -3.25 -7.97 9.80
C SER A 252 -3.56 -6.86 8.79
N LEU A 253 -2.63 -5.92 8.61
CA LEU A 253 -2.81 -4.76 7.71
C LEU A 253 -2.52 -5.07 6.23
N ALA A 254 -1.83 -6.18 5.96
CA ALA A 254 -1.48 -6.58 4.59
C ALA A 254 -2.50 -7.52 3.92
N ARG A 255 -3.49 -7.99 4.68
CA ARG A 255 -4.62 -8.80 4.21
C ARG A 255 -5.82 -7.93 3.87
#